data_AF-A0A3S1G0T3-F1
#
_entry.id   AF-A0A3S1G0T3-F1
#
_cell.length_a   1.000
_cell.length_b   1.000
_cell.length_c   1.000
_cell.angle_alpha   90.00
_cell.angle_beta   90.00
_cell.angle_gamma   90.00
#
_symmetry.space_group_name_H-M   'P 1'
#
loop_
_entity.id
_entity.type
_entity.pdbx_description
1 polymer ?
#
loop_
_entity_poly.entity_id
_entity_poly.type
_entity_poly.pdbx_seq_one_letter_code
_entity_poly.pdbx_strand_id
1 'polypeptide(L)'
;MKTILCYGDSLTWGYDAGSLGRHALEDRWPSVLGAALGEGVEVIAEGLNGRTTAFDEYLAGADRNGARILPTILTSHAPLDLVILMLGANDMKPWIHGNPVAAKQGIQRLI
;
A
#
# COMPACT_ATOMS: atom_id res chain seq x y z
N MET A 1 -20.73 8.86 -5.91
CA MET A 1 -19.80 8.27 -4.94
C MET A 1 -18.45 8.21 -5.62
N LYS A 2 -17.40 8.71 -4.98
CA LYS A 2 -16.01 8.68 -5.47
C LYS A 2 -15.26 7.57 -4.76
N THR A 3 -14.44 6.80 -5.45
CA THR A 3 -13.71 5.68 -4.85
C THR A 3 -12.21 5.90 -4.92
N ILE A 4 -11.55 5.87 -3.76
CA ILE A 4 -10.10 6.07 -3.60
C ILE A 4 -9.46 4.78 -3.13
N LEU A 5 -8.49 4.28 -3.88
CA LEU A 5 -7.67 3.14 -3.48
C LEU A 5 -6.38 3.62 -2.79
N CYS A 6 -6.16 3.21 -1.54
CA CYS A 6 -4.91 3.42 -0.81
C CYS A 6 -4.04 2.17 -0.90
N TYR A 7 -3.10 2.14 -1.83
CA TYR A 7 -2.25 0.99 -2.10
C TYR A 7 -0.86 1.18 -1.48
N GLY A 8 -0.54 0.39 -0.46
CA GLY A 8 0.69 0.57 0.30
C GLY A 8 1.17 -0.67 1.04
N ASP A 9 2.11 -0.46 1.96
CA ASP A 9 2.70 -1.53 2.78
C ASP A 9 2.14 -1.56 4.21
N SER A 10 2.95 -1.97 5.19
CA SER A 10 2.61 -1.98 6.62
C SER A 10 2.17 -0.62 7.16
N LEU A 11 2.69 0.47 6.60
CA LEU A 11 2.28 1.82 7.00
C LEU A 11 0.83 2.10 6.61
N THR A 12 0.34 1.48 5.52
CA THR A 12 -1.06 1.57 5.10
C THR A 12 -1.95 0.51 5.74
N TRP A 13 -1.40 -0.68 6.00
CA TRP A 13 -2.11 -1.71 6.76
C TRP A 13 -2.38 -1.27 8.21
N GLY A 14 -1.48 -0.46 8.77
CA GLY A 14 -1.52 0.05 10.14
C GLY A 14 -0.77 -0.83 11.11
N TYR A 15 0.48 -1.18 10.82
CA TYR A 15 1.31 -1.98 11.74
C TYR A 15 1.67 -1.16 12.99
N ASP A 16 1.32 -1.69 14.16
CA ASP A 16 1.64 -1.08 15.44
C ASP A 16 2.89 -1.74 16.04
N ALA A 17 3.99 -1.00 16.07
CA ALA A 17 5.26 -1.49 16.61
C ALA A 17 5.24 -1.67 18.14
N GLY A 18 4.32 -1.00 18.86
CA GLY A 18 4.20 -1.14 20.31
C GLY A 18 3.55 -2.45 20.73
N SER A 19 2.43 -2.80 20.09
CA SER A 19 1.73 -4.07 20.33
C SER A 19 2.21 -5.24 19.47
N LEU A 20 3.06 -4.98 18.46
CA LEU A 20 3.41 -5.91 17.38
C LEU A 20 2.19 -6.39 16.58
N GLY A 21 1.08 -5.65 16.67
CA GLY A 21 -0.21 -5.96 16.09
C GLY A 21 -0.62 -4.97 15.02
N ARG A 22 -1.91 -4.63 15.01
CA ARG A 22 -2.52 -3.70 14.06
C ARG A 22 -3.19 -2.57 14.83
N HIS A 23 -2.96 -1.33 14.39
CA HIS A 23 -3.72 -0.18 14.86
C HIS A 23 -5.24 -0.42 14.68
N ALA A 24 -6.02 0.19 15.58
CA ALA A 24 -7.48 0.21 15.48
C ALA A 24 -7.91 0.77 14.12
N LEU A 25 -9.11 0.43 13.66
CA LEU A 25 -9.52 0.78 12.30
C LEU A 25 -9.49 2.30 12.08
N GLU A 26 -10.04 3.04 13.03
CA GLU A 26 -10.12 4.49 13.11
C GLU A 26 -8.76 5.20 13.13
N ASP A 27 -7.70 4.54 13.60
CA ASP A 27 -6.35 5.11 13.68
C ASP A 27 -5.54 4.94 12.39
N ARG A 28 -6.01 4.12 11.45
CA ARG A 28 -5.32 3.89 10.17
C ARG A 28 -5.53 5.09 9.27
N TRP A 29 -4.46 5.56 8.64
CA TRP A 29 -4.53 6.76 7.81
C TRP A 29 -5.59 6.71 6.68
N PRO A 30 -5.91 5.57 6.03
CA PRO A 30 -7.00 5.54 5.05
C PRO A 30 -8.38 5.78 5.69
N SER A 31 -8.58 5.29 6.92
CA SER A 31 -9.82 5.49 7.68
C SER A 31 -9.93 6.93 8.18
N VAL A 32 -8.83 7.52 8.67
CA VAL A 32 -8.78 8.95 9.02
C VAL A 32 -9.06 9.82 7.79
N LEU A 33 -8.48 9.47 6.63
CA LEU A 33 -8.75 10.16 5.36
C LEU A 33 -10.23 10.06 4.98
N GLY A 34 -10.82 8.87 5.04
CA GLY A 34 -12.24 8.66 4.73
C GLY A 34 -13.15 9.48 5.64
N ALA A 35 -12.87 9.50 6.95
CA ALA A 35 -13.61 10.31 7.92
C ALA A 35 -13.50 11.82 7.63
N ALA A 36 -12.33 12.30 7.20
CA ALA A 36 -12.11 13.71 6.88
C ALA A 36 -12.77 14.15 5.55
N LEU A 37 -12.83 13.26 4.55
CA LEU A 37 -13.49 13.53 3.27
C LEU A 37 -15.03 13.46 3.37
N GLY A 38 -15.53 12.70 4.34
CA GLY A 38 -16.95 12.62 4.67
C GLY A 38 -17.77 11.80 3.67
N GLU A 39 -19.07 12.00 3.71
CA GLU A 39 -20.01 11.24 2.90
C GLU A 39 -19.80 11.50 1.39
N GLY A 40 -19.94 10.43 0.59
CA GLY A 40 -19.79 10.50 -0.85
C GLY A 40 -18.41 10.08 -1.37
N VAL A 41 -17.44 9.82 -0.49
CA VAL A 41 -16.15 9.20 -0.81
C VAL A 41 -16.01 7.85 -0.09
N GLU A 42 -15.70 6.81 -0.85
CA GLU A 42 -15.28 5.51 -0.33
C GLU A 42 -13.76 5.40 -0.40
N VAL A 43 -13.12 5.03 0.71
CA VAL A 43 -11.68 4.81 0.79
C VAL A 43 -11.40 3.33 1.02
N ILE A 44 -10.74 2.69 0.07
CA ILE A 44 -10.36 1.27 0.11
C ILE A 44 -8.91 1.16 0.57
N ALA A 45 -8.68 0.47 1.68
CA ALA A 45 -7.34 0.28 2.25
C ALA A 45 -6.70 -1.05 1.78
N GLU A 46 -5.76 -0.96 0.86
CA GLU A 46 -4.97 -2.08 0.32
C GLU A 46 -3.53 -2.01 0.82
N GLY A 47 -3.35 -2.19 2.14
CA GLY A 47 -2.05 -2.27 2.79
C GLY A 47 -1.56 -3.71 2.98
N LEU A 48 -0.33 -4.02 2.58
CA LEU A 48 0.28 -5.35 2.77
C LEU A 48 1.66 -5.24 3.41
N ASN A 49 1.83 -5.80 4.61
CA ASN A 49 3.09 -5.74 5.34
C ASN A 49 4.25 -6.33 4.50
N GLY A 50 5.28 -5.52 4.29
CA GLY A 50 6.47 -5.90 3.52
C GLY A 50 6.36 -5.71 2.01
N ARG A 51 5.24 -5.19 1.48
CA ARG A 51 5.10 -4.90 0.05
C ARG A 51 6.20 -3.94 -0.42
N THR A 52 6.87 -4.32 -1.51
CA THR A 52 7.86 -3.50 -2.21
C THR A 52 7.16 -2.79 -3.37
N THR A 53 7.85 -1.86 -4.02
CA THR A 53 7.32 -1.25 -5.25
C THR A 53 7.16 -2.28 -6.38
N ALA A 54 8.24 -2.96 -6.78
CA ALA A 54 8.24 -3.88 -7.94
C ALA A 54 9.18 -5.09 -7.78
N PHE A 55 9.58 -5.42 -6.54
CA PHE A 55 10.62 -6.41 -6.25
C PHE A 55 10.07 -7.61 -5.50
N ASP A 56 10.63 -8.79 -5.78
CA ASP A 56 10.20 -10.01 -5.12
C ASP A 56 10.75 -10.12 -3.70
N GLU A 57 9.90 -10.62 -2.82
CA GLU A 57 10.27 -11.00 -1.46
C GLU A 57 9.45 -12.24 -1.09
N TYR A 58 10.14 -13.34 -0.77
CA TYR A 58 9.58 -14.67 -0.54
C TYR A 58 9.52 -15.06 0.95
N LEU A 59 9.97 -14.22 1.89
CA LEU A 59 10.00 -14.55 3.32
C LEU A 59 8.64 -14.38 4.03
N ALA A 60 7.53 -14.28 3.29
CA ALA A 60 6.18 -14.28 3.86
C ALA A 60 5.20 -15.04 2.97
N GLY A 61 4.06 -15.44 3.55
CA GLY A 61 3.00 -16.18 2.86
C GLY A 61 2.16 -15.35 1.87
N ALA A 62 2.69 -14.26 1.32
CA ALA A 62 2.00 -13.39 0.37
C ALA A 62 2.98 -12.86 -0.67
N ASP A 63 2.50 -12.65 -1.90
CA ASP A 63 3.29 -11.95 -2.91
C ASP A 63 3.42 -10.46 -2.53
N ARG A 64 4.66 -10.05 -2.25
CA ARG A 64 5.02 -8.69 -1.83
C ARG A 64 5.43 -7.79 -2.99
N ASN A 65 5.45 -8.28 -4.23
CA ASN A 65 5.76 -7.47 -5.40
C ASN A 65 4.56 -6.60 -5.78
N GLY A 66 4.65 -5.30 -5.48
CA GLY A 66 3.57 -4.36 -5.75
C GLY A 66 3.14 -4.35 -7.21
N ALA A 67 4.09 -4.29 -8.14
CA ALA A 67 3.81 -4.24 -9.58
C ALA A 67 3.11 -5.49 -10.11
N ARG A 68 3.41 -6.68 -9.55
CA ARG A 68 2.78 -7.92 -9.99
C ARG A 68 1.31 -7.99 -9.58
N ILE A 69 0.99 -7.60 -8.35
CA ILE A 69 -0.37 -7.75 -7.80
C ILE A 69 -1.27 -6.54 -8.09
N LEU A 70 -0.70 -5.36 -8.35
CA LEU A 70 -1.47 -4.13 -8.56
C LEU A 70 -2.55 -4.25 -9.66
N PRO A 71 -2.30 -4.85 -10.86
CA PRO A 71 -3.34 -4.99 -11.88
C PRO A 71 -4.57 -5.77 -11.41
N THR A 72 -4.37 -6.82 -10.61
CA THR A 72 -5.47 -7.59 -10.00
C THR A 72 -6.26 -6.72 -9.04
N ILE A 73 -5.59 -5.99 -8.14
CA ILE A 73 -6.24 -5.10 -7.17
C ILE A 73 -7.00 -3.96 -7.85
N LEU A 74 -6.41 -3.32 -8.86
CA LEU A 74 -7.08 -2.27 -9.64
C LEU A 74 -8.35 -2.79 -10.30
N THR A 75 -8.29 -3.98 -10.90
CA THR A 75 -9.43 -4.58 -11.60
C THR A 75 -10.51 -5.05 -10.63
N SER A 76 -10.12 -5.59 -9.46
CA SER A 76 -11.06 -6.04 -8.43
C SER A 76 -11.85 -4.91 -7.78
N HIS A 77 -11.28 -3.70 -7.70
CA HIS A 77 -11.91 -2.53 -7.08
C HIS A 77 -12.39 -1.48 -8.08
N ALA A 78 -12.31 -1.75 -9.39
CA ALA A 78 -12.80 -0.82 -10.41
C ALA A 78 -14.34 -0.64 -10.33
N PRO A 79 -14.88 0.57 -10.61
CA PRO A 79 -14.17 1.79 -11.02
C PRO A 79 -13.52 2.55 -9.86
N LEU A 80 -12.35 3.14 -10.11
CA LEU A 80 -11.60 3.96 -9.15
C LEU A 80 -11.46 5.39 -9.69
N ASP A 81 -11.64 6.39 -8.82
CA ASP A 81 -11.43 7.82 -9.15
C ASP A 81 -10.02 8.31 -8.80
N LEU A 82 -9.37 7.68 -7.82
CA LEU A 82 -8.00 8.01 -7.41
C LEU A 82 -7.30 6.75 -6.85
N VAL A 83 -6.00 6.66 -7.13
CA VAL A 83 -5.11 5.68 -6.48
C VAL A 83 -3.99 6.44 -5.76
N ILE A 84 -3.84 6.19 -4.47
CA ILE A 84 -2.77 6.73 -3.64
C ILE A 84 -1.74 5.62 -3.44
N LEU A 85 -0.51 5.85 -3.89
CA LEU A 85 0.62 4.95 -3.71
C LEU A 85 1.50 5.43 -2.55
N MET A 86 1.66 4.61 -1.51
CA MET A 86 2.61 4.87 -0.43
C MET A 86 3.48 3.62 -0.21
N LEU A 87 4.57 3.55 -0.98
CA LEU A 87 5.51 2.44 -1.04
C LEU A 87 6.96 2.95 -1.13
N GLY A 88 7.91 2.04 -0.90
CA GLY A 88 9.35 2.31 -0.98
C GLY A 88 10.10 2.09 0.33
N ALA A 89 9.42 1.91 1.47
CA ALA A 89 10.09 1.61 2.73
C ALA A 89 10.77 0.23 2.68
N ASN A 90 10.09 -0.78 2.12
CA ASN A 90 10.63 -2.15 2.03
C ASN A 90 11.74 -2.29 0.99
N ASP A 91 11.72 -1.45 -0.04
CA ASP A 91 12.75 -1.33 -1.06
C ASP A 91 14.12 -0.93 -0.45
N MET A 92 14.13 -0.25 0.70
CA MET A 92 15.35 0.14 1.40
C MET A 92 16.02 -1.00 2.16
N LYS A 93 15.41 -2.19 2.23
CA LYS A 93 16.09 -3.38 2.75
C LYS A 93 17.25 -3.74 1.81
N PRO A 94 18.47 -3.95 2.33
CA PRO A 94 19.63 -4.28 1.49
C PRO A 94 19.46 -5.55 0.66
N TRP A 95 18.68 -6.53 1.15
CA TRP A 95 18.38 -7.77 0.44
C TRP A 95 17.25 -7.65 -0.60
N ILE A 96 16.59 -6.49 -0.68
CA ILE A 96 15.73 -6.13 -1.80
C ILE A 96 16.57 -5.36 -2.82
N HIS A 97 17.05 -4.17 -2.44
CA HIS A 97 18.11 -3.46 -3.16
C HIS A 97 18.73 -2.30 -2.36
N GLY A 98 18.03 -1.69 -1.39
CA GLY A 98 18.60 -0.64 -0.53
C GLY A 98 18.92 0.69 -1.21
N ASN A 99 18.23 1.04 -2.31
CA ASN A 99 18.59 2.14 -3.20
C ASN A 99 17.37 3.01 -3.56
N PRO A 100 17.36 4.31 -3.22
CA PRO A 100 16.20 5.18 -3.46
C PRO A 100 15.88 5.36 -4.96
N VAL A 101 16.87 5.28 -5.85
CA VAL A 101 16.64 5.39 -7.30
C VAL A 101 15.87 4.16 -7.80
N ALA A 102 16.20 2.97 -7.33
CA ALA A 102 15.48 1.75 -7.70
C ALA A 102 14.04 1.76 -7.17
N ALA A 103 13.80 2.24 -5.94
CA ALA A 103 12.45 2.44 -5.42
C ALA A 103 11.65 3.43 -6.28
N LYS A 104 12.26 4.55 -6.70
CA LYS A 104 11.65 5.51 -7.63
C LYS A 104 11.28 4.86 -8.97
N GLN A 105 12.15 4.01 -9.52
CA GLN A 105 11.85 3.29 -10.78
C GLN A 105 10.69 2.31 -10.60
N GLY A 106 10.62 1.65 -9.44
CA GLY A 106 9.48 0.80 -9.10
C GLY A 106 8.18 1.58 -8.96
N ILE A 107 8.17 2.76 -8.31
CA ILE A 107 6.98 3.65 -8.31
C ILE A 107 6.59 4.04 -9.74
N GLN A 108 7.56 4.38 -10.60
CA GLN A 108 7.29 4.70 -12.00
C GLN A 108 6.68 3.53 -12.78
N ARG A 109 6.91 2.27 -12.36
CA ARG A 109 6.24 1.10 -12.94
C ARG A 109 4.78 0.95 -12.48
N LEU A 110 4.41 1.50 -11.32
CA LEU A 110 3.05 1.43 -10.77
C LEU A 110 2.11 2.50 -11.32
N ILE A 111 2.67 3.61 -11.82
CA ILE A 111 1.96 4.70 -12.50
C ILE A 111 1.75 4.35 -13.97
#